data_AF-A0A1V5GWP7-F1
#
_entry.id   AF-A0A1V5GWP7-F1
#
_cell.length_a   1.000
_cell.length_b   1.000
_cell.length_c   1.000
_cell.angle_alpha   90.00
_cell.angle_beta   90.00
_cell.angle_gamma   90.00
#
_symmetry.space_group_name_H-M   'P 1'
#
loop_
_entity.id
_entity.type
_entity.pdbx_description
1 polymer ?
#
loop_
_entity_poly.entity_id
_entity_poly.type
_entity_poly.pdbx_seq_one_letter_code
_entity_poly.pdbx_strand_id
1 'polypeptide(L)'
;MLTRNSLSAKVLRQFTSLLPVSHSRQGRCLGCGDCCRLPYRCPFLRSDGPGHARCAIYLLRPISCRRYPRTPEEHLTKGKCGFRFD
;
A
#
# COMPACT_ATOMS: atom_id res chain seq x y z
N MET A 1 -15.40 -0.28 5.83
CA MET A 1 -15.17 0.94 5.02
C MET A 1 -13.79 1.00 4.38
N LEU A 2 -12.70 0.66 5.09
CA LEU A 2 -11.32 0.69 4.59
C LEU A 2 -11.00 -0.37 3.50
N THR A 3 -11.81 -1.42 3.42
CA THR A 3 -11.74 -2.54 2.45
C THR A 3 -12.20 -2.18 1.02
N ARG A 4 -12.60 -0.94 0.74
CA ARG A 4 -13.01 -0.52 -0.61
C ARG A 4 -11.89 0.22 -1.34
N ASN A 5 -11.78 -0.03 -2.64
CA ASN A 5 -10.90 0.73 -3.53
C ASN A 5 -11.58 2.03 -4.02
N SER A 6 -11.97 2.91 -3.09
CA SER A 6 -12.59 4.20 -3.40
C SER A 6 -11.69 5.37 -3.00
N LEU A 7 -11.98 6.57 -3.52
CA LEU A 7 -11.30 7.80 -3.12
C LEU A 7 -11.47 8.08 -1.63
N SER A 8 -12.70 7.94 -1.11
CA SER A 8 -13.00 8.10 0.32
C SER A 8 -12.19 7.16 1.21
N ALA A 9 -12.06 5.89 0.83
CA ALA A 9 -11.24 4.92 1.56
C ALA A 9 -9.74 5.26 1.46
N LYS A 10 -9.26 5.83 0.34
CA LYS A 10 -7.88 6.31 0.22
C LYS A 10 -7.59 7.47 1.17
N VAL A 11 -8.50 8.44 1.24
CA VAL A 11 -8.41 9.58 2.16
C VAL A 11 -8.40 9.08 3.60
N LEU A 12 -9.29 8.14 3.95
CA LEU A 12 -9.30 7.55 5.28
C LEU A 12 -7.98 6.81 5.61
N ARG A 13 -7.42 6.05 4.66
CA ARG A 13 -6.08 5.43 4.80
C ARG A 13 -4.97 6.46 4.99
N GLN A 14 -5.08 7.63 4.36
CA GLN A 14 -4.11 8.72 4.55
C GLN A 14 -4.12 9.20 6.00
N PHE A 15 -5.28 9.46 6.58
CA PHE A 15 -5.41 9.93 7.96
C PHE A 15 -5.05 8.84 8.98
N THR A 16 -5.62 7.64 8.81
CA THR A 16 -5.35 6.50 9.70
C THR A 16 -3.90 6.02 9.63
N SER A 17 -3.15 6.39 8.58
CA SER A 17 -1.71 6.11 8.53
C SER A 17 -0.92 6.73 9.67
N LEU A 18 -1.44 7.73 10.39
CA LEU A 18 -0.77 8.28 11.57
C LEU A 18 -0.87 7.36 12.80
N LEU A 19 -1.85 6.45 12.82
CA LEU A 19 -2.03 5.48 13.89
C LEU A 19 -1.02 4.32 13.82
N PRO A 20 -0.83 3.56 14.93
CA PRO A 20 -0.01 2.37 14.96
C PRO A 20 -0.43 1.32 13.91
N VAL A 21 0.57 0.62 13.39
CA VAL A 21 0.41 -0.56 12.54
C VAL A 21 0.05 -1.76 13.42
N SER A 22 -0.82 -2.65 12.94
CA SER A 22 -1.15 -3.89 13.64
C SER A 22 0.12 -4.70 13.97
N HIS A 23 0.20 -5.20 15.19
CA HIS A 23 1.29 -6.06 15.65
C HIS A 23 1.38 -7.38 14.87
N SER A 24 0.26 -7.86 14.32
CA SER A 24 0.24 -9.06 13.48
C SER A 24 0.74 -8.83 12.05
N ARG A 25 1.09 -7.58 11.68
CA ARG A 25 1.58 -7.31 10.32
C ARG A 25 3.00 -7.84 10.13
N GLN A 26 3.14 -8.73 9.15
CA GLN A 26 4.42 -9.29 8.74
C GLN A 26 4.74 -8.96 7.28
N GLY A 27 6.00 -9.23 6.91
CA GLY A 27 6.48 -9.13 5.53
C GLY A 27 7.02 -7.76 5.16
N ARG A 28 7.24 -7.55 3.85
CA ARG A 28 7.87 -6.33 3.31
C ARG A 28 7.31 -5.98 1.93
N CYS A 29 7.54 -4.74 1.51
CA CYS A 29 7.22 -4.33 0.13
C CYS A 29 8.12 -5.09 -0.86
N LEU A 30 7.51 -5.79 -1.81
CA LEU A 30 8.20 -6.57 -2.87
C LEU A 30 8.24 -5.86 -4.23
N GLY A 31 7.74 -4.61 -4.34
CA GLY A 31 7.68 -3.94 -5.64
C GLY A 31 6.58 -4.46 -6.59
N CYS A 32 5.52 -5.10 -6.09
CA CYS A 32 4.39 -5.55 -6.92
C CYS A 32 3.63 -4.40 -7.62
N GLY A 33 3.70 -3.19 -7.05
CA GLY A 33 3.05 -1.98 -7.59
C GLY A 33 1.55 -1.88 -7.36
N ASP A 34 0.89 -2.89 -6.79
CA ASP A 34 -0.57 -2.89 -6.67
C ASP A 34 -1.11 -1.80 -5.75
N CYS A 35 -0.49 -1.61 -4.58
CA CYS A 35 -0.89 -0.52 -3.68
C CYS A 35 -0.65 0.87 -4.30
N CYS A 36 0.32 0.99 -5.23
CA CYS A 36 0.58 2.20 -5.98
C CYS A 36 -0.47 2.46 -7.07
N ARG A 37 -1.37 1.52 -7.37
CA ARG A 37 -2.47 1.68 -8.33
C ARG A 37 -3.81 1.99 -7.66
N LEU A 38 -3.84 2.12 -6.32
CA LEU A 38 -5.08 2.29 -5.55
C LEU A 38 -5.38 3.76 -5.20
N PRO A 39 -6.58 4.28 -5.51
CA PRO A 39 -7.53 3.84 -6.53
C PRO A 39 -7.14 4.30 -7.95
N TYR A 40 -6.14 5.18 -8.03
CA TYR A 40 -5.55 5.68 -9.27
C TYR A 40 -4.07 5.35 -9.30
N ARG A 41 -3.51 5.31 -10.50
CA ARG A 41 -2.08 5.10 -10.72
C ARG A 41 -1.26 6.23 -10.09
N CYS A 42 -0.36 5.87 -9.17
CA CYS A 42 0.58 6.79 -8.57
C CYS A 42 1.52 7.37 -9.66
N PRO A 43 1.75 8.69 -9.68
CA PRO A 43 2.63 9.32 -10.68
C PRO A 43 4.10 8.89 -10.53
N PHE A 44 4.49 8.43 -9.35
CA PHE A 44 5.85 7.95 -9.08
C PHE A 44 6.05 6.46 -9.37
N LEU A 45 5.01 5.75 -9.84
CA LEU A 45 5.11 4.35 -10.23
C LEU A 45 5.78 4.21 -11.59
N ARG A 46 6.94 3.57 -11.62
CA ARG A 46 7.69 3.21 -12.82
C ARG A 46 7.50 1.73 -13.12
N SER A 47 7.61 1.38 -14.40
CA SER A 47 7.61 0.00 -14.87
C SER A 47 9.02 -0.31 -15.29
N ASP A 48 9.64 -1.32 -14.66
CA ASP A 48 11.01 -1.74 -14.98
C ASP A 48 11.03 -2.97 -15.91
N GLY A 49 9.87 -3.36 -16.45
CA GLY A 49 9.68 -4.51 -17.34
C GLY A 49 8.38 -5.26 -17.07
N PRO A 50 8.16 -6.42 -17.70
CA PRO A 50 7.01 -7.26 -17.44
C PRO A 50 7.00 -7.72 -15.97
N GLY A 51 5.98 -7.33 -15.21
CA GLY A 51 5.76 -7.78 -13.83
C GLY A 51 6.58 -7.08 -12.74
N HIS A 52 7.54 -6.21 -13.08
CA HIS A 52 8.32 -5.44 -12.10
C HIS A 52 7.89 -3.97 -12.04
N ALA A 53 7.46 -3.54 -10.86
CA ALA A 53 7.11 -2.16 -10.56
C ALA A 53 8.10 -1.53 -9.58
N ARG A 54 8.55 -0.31 -9.88
CA ARG A 54 9.47 0.44 -9.04
C ARG A 54 8.85 1.75 -8.60
N CYS A 55 9.04 2.09 -7.33
CA CYS A 55 8.66 3.40 -6.81
C CYS A 55 9.84 4.37 -7.00
N ALA A 56 9.68 5.42 -7.80
CA ALA A 56 10.73 6.41 -8.04
C ALA A 56 11.16 7.16 -6.77
N ILE A 57 10.28 7.27 -5.78
CA ILE A 57 10.52 7.97 -4.50
C ILE A 57 10.55 6.99 -3.32
N TYR A 58 11.07 5.77 -3.49
CA TYR A 58 10.99 4.72 -2.47
C TYR A 58 11.52 5.16 -1.09
N LEU A 59 12.62 5.93 -1.06
CA LEU A 59 13.20 6.45 0.18
C LEU A 59 12.36 7.57 0.82
N LEU A 60 11.65 8.35 0.02
CA LEU A 60 10.82 9.49 0.43
C LEU A 60 9.32 9.17 0.47
N ARG A 61 8.95 7.89 0.56
CA ARG A 61 7.55 7.45 0.52
C ARG A 61 6.72 8.20 1.57
N PRO A 62 5.52 8.72 1.19
CA PRO A 62 4.57 9.24 2.16
C PRO A 62 4.26 8.21 3.26
N ILE A 63 3.89 8.70 4.45
CA ILE A 63 3.62 7.85 5.62
C ILE A 63 2.56 6.78 5.29
N SER A 64 1.51 7.14 4.56
CA SER A 64 0.48 6.21 4.08
C SER A 64 1.06 5.07 3.25
N CYS A 65 1.97 5.34 2.32
CA CYS A 65 2.64 4.32 1.52
C CYS A 65 3.59 3.43 2.36
N ARG A 66 4.24 4.00 3.40
CA ARG A 66 5.14 3.24 4.30
C ARG A 66 4.39 2.32 5.25
N ARG A 67 3.21 2.75 5.71
CA ARG A 67 2.42 2.03 6.70
C ARG A 67 1.33 1.14 6.09
N TYR A 68 1.04 1.27 4.80
CA TYR A 68 0.09 0.39 4.12
C TYR A 68 0.62 -1.05 3.95
N PRO A 69 -0.22 -2.07 4.16
CA PRO A 69 -1.49 -2.02 4.88
C PRO A 69 -1.24 -1.86 6.39
N ARG A 70 -2.00 -1.01 7.07
CA ARG A 70 -1.83 -0.80 8.52
C ARG A 70 -2.48 -1.93 9.32
N THR A 71 -3.65 -2.39 8.89
CA THR A 71 -4.44 -3.48 9.50
C THR A 71 -4.99 -4.44 8.42
N PRO A 72 -5.49 -5.64 8.80
CA PRO A 72 -6.05 -6.60 7.86
C PRO A 72 -7.21 -6.04 7.02
N GLU A 73 -8.00 -5.12 7.57
CA GLU A 73 -9.15 -4.48 6.92
C GLU A 73 -8.72 -3.45 5.86
N GLU A 74 -7.52 -2.88 5.99
CA GLU A 74 -6.97 -1.96 5.00
C GLU A 74 -6.29 -2.71 3.84
N HIS A 75 -6.09 -4.02 3.96
CA HIS A 75 -5.31 -4.81 3.03
C HIS A 75 -6.14 -5.19 1.78
N LEU A 76 -6.10 -4.30 0.77
CA LEU A 76 -6.78 -4.49 -0.52
C LEU A 76 -6.01 -5.36 -1.53
N THR A 77 -4.73 -5.59 -1.27
CA THR A 77 -3.79 -6.24 -2.23
C THR A 77 -3.35 -7.62 -1.77
N LYS A 78 -4.26 -8.31 -1.05
CA LYS A 78 -4.05 -9.68 -0.55
C LYS A 78 -3.65 -10.60 -1.70
N GLY A 79 -2.67 -11.48 -1.44
CA GLY A 79 -2.16 -12.45 -2.41
C GLY A 79 -1.10 -11.92 -3.38
N LYS A 80 -1.01 -10.59 -3.59
CA LYS A 80 0.01 -9.99 -4.47
C LYS A 80 1.02 -9.12 -3.72
N CYS A 81 0.58 -8.43 -2.68
CA CYS A 81 1.48 -7.68 -1.81
C CYS A 81 2.25 -8.61 -0.87
N GLY A 82 3.51 -8.28 -0.57
CA GLY A 82 4.34 -9.06 0.35
C GLY A 82 4.02 -8.83 1.83
N PHE A 83 3.06 -7.98 2.17
CA PHE A 83 2.57 -7.84 3.53
C PHE A 83 1.48 -8.86 3.82
N ARG A 84 1.46 -9.41 5.03
CA ARG A 84 0.45 -10.36 5.51
C ARG A 84 0.12 -10.10 6.98
N PHE A 85 -0.94 -10.75 7.46
CA PHE A 85 -1.36 -10.68 8.87
C PHE A 85 -1.66 -12.10 9.34
N ASP A 86 -1.17 -12.43 10.53
CA ASP A 86 -1.46 -13.67 11.25
C ASP A 86 -2.67 -13.49 12.18
#